data_AF-A0AAW9W8E8-F1
#
_entry.id   AF-A0AAW9W8E8-F1
#
_cell.length_a   1.000
_cell.length_b   1.000
_cell.length_c   1.000
_cell.angle_alpha   90.00
_cell.angle_beta   90.00
_cell.angle_gamma   90.00
#
_symmetry.space_group_name_H-M   'P 1'
#
loop_
_entity.id
_entity.type
_entity.pdbx_description
1 polymer ?
#
loop_
_entity_poly.entity_id
_entity_poly.type
_entity_poly.pdbx_seq_one_letter_code
_entity_poly.pdbx_strand_id
1 'polypeptide(L)' 'MKKVKKAVIPAAGLGTRFLPATKALAKEMLPIVDRPTIHFVIEEALRSGIEDILVVTGKSKRSIEDY' A
#
# COMPACT_ATOMS: atom_id res chain seq x y z
N MET A 1 18.25 -19.90 9.94
CA MET A 1 17.37 -19.37 8.87
C MET A 1 18.00 -18.13 8.24
N LYS A 2 17.91 -17.95 6.91
CA LYS A 2 18.23 -16.66 6.29
C LYS A 2 17.22 -15.62 6.77
N LYS A 3 17.69 -14.42 7.12
CA LYS A 3 16.79 -13.31 7.49
C LYS A 3 15.96 -12.92 6.26
N VAL A 4 14.65 -12.73 6.45
CA VAL A 4 13.77 -12.20 5.40
C VAL A 4 14.11 -10.72 5.22
N LYS A 5 14.39 -10.31 3.97
CA LYS A 5 14.80 -8.95 3.62
C LYS A 5 13.92 -8.30 2.57
N LYS A 6 12.99 -9.05 1.98
CA LYS A 6 12.14 -8.61 0.87
C LYS A 6 10.66 -8.78 1.18
N ALA A 7 9.83 -7.83 0.79
CA ALA A 7 8.37 -7.91 0.84
C ALA A 7 7.76 -7.58 -0.52
N VAL A 8 6.59 -8.16 -0.77
CA VAL A 8 5.73 -7.80 -1.91
C VAL A 8 4.38 -7.38 -1.36
N ILE A 9 3.94 -6.17 -1.71
CA ILE A 9 2.66 -5.58 -1.28
C ILE A 9 1.73 -5.48 -2.50
N PRO A 10 0.69 -6.33 -2.61
CA PRO A 10 -0.29 -6.20 -3.69
C PRO A 10 -1.27 -5.04 -3.42
N ALA A 11 -1.23 -4.02 -4.28
CA ALA A 11 -2.02 -2.78 -4.18
C ALA A 11 -2.86 -2.48 -5.45
N ALA A 12 -3.19 -3.51 -6.24
CA ALA A 12 -3.93 -3.39 -7.50
C ALA A 12 -5.47 -3.49 -7.35
N GLY A 13 -6.00 -3.59 -6.13
CA GLY A 13 -7.42 -3.87 -5.91
C GLY A 13 -8.35 -2.66 -6.19
N LEU A 14 -9.52 -2.91 -6.78
CA LEU A 14 -10.49 -1.86 -7.13
C LEU A 14 -11.20 -1.20 -5.92
N GLY A 15 -11.30 -1.90 -4.78
CA GLY A 15 -11.90 -1.32 -3.57
C GLY A 15 -13.39 -1.04 -3.66
N THR A 16 -14.16 -1.83 -4.42
CA THR A 16 -15.59 -1.59 -4.72
C THR A 16 -16.50 -1.47 -3.50
N ARG A 17 -16.13 -2.07 -2.35
CA ARG A 17 -16.86 -1.97 -1.08
C ARG A 17 -16.77 -0.58 -0.42
N PHE A 18 -15.83 0.25 -0.84
CA PHE A 18 -15.61 1.60 -0.32
C PHE A 18 -16.03 2.67 -1.34
N LEU A 19 -16.89 2.31 -2.30
CA LEU A 19 -17.49 3.31 -3.17
C LEU A 19 -18.41 4.24 -2.36
N PRO A 20 -18.45 5.54 -2.68
CA PRO A 20 -17.82 6.16 -3.84
C PRO A 20 -16.35 6.59 -3.64
N ALA A 21 -15.80 6.51 -2.41
CA ALA A 21 -14.47 7.04 -2.09
C ALA A 21 -13.36 6.42 -2.95
N THR A 22 -13.43 5.12 -3.21
CA THR A 22 -12.42 4.40 -4.02
C THR A 22 -12.51 4.62 -5.52
N LYS A 23 -13.48 5.42 -5.99
CA LYS A 23 -13.56 5.85 -7.39
C LYS A 23 -12.48 6.88 -7.74
N ALA A 24 -12.14 7.75 -6.79
CA ALA A 24 -11.17 8.84 -6.97
C ALA A 24 -9.81 8.52 -6.34
N LEU A 25 -9.80 7.81 -5.22
CA LEU A 25 -8.58 7.49 -4.46
C LEU A 25 -8.37 5.97 -4.39
N ALA A 26 -7.13 5.52 -4.44
CA ALA A 26 -6.84 4.10 -4.20
C ALA A 26 -7.26 3.69 -2.78
N LYS A 27 -7.77 2.46 -2.58
CA LYS A 27 -8.18 2.00 -1.24
C LYS A 27 -7.00 2.01 -0.25
N GLU A 28 -5.80 1.70 -0.73
CA GLU A 28 -4.55 1.72 0.02
C GLU A 28 -4.13 3.15 0.42
N MET A 29 -4.68 4.15 -0.27
CA MET A 29 -4.46 5.57 0.00
C MET A 29 -5.53 6.19 0.91
N LEU A 30 -6.57 5.44 1.30
CA LEU A 30 -7.56 5.95 2.25
C LEU A 30 -6.87 6.26 3.59
N PRO A 31 -7.09 7.45 4.16
CA PRO A 31 -6.41 7.86 5.38
C PRO A 31 -6.97 7.13 6.60
N ILE A 32 -6.08 6.70 7.49
CA ILE A 32 -6.40 6.41 8.87
C ILE A 32 -5.91 7.60 9.67
N VAL A 33 -6.85 8.41 10.17
CA VAL A 33 -6.56 9.71 10.76
C VAL A 33 -5.90 10.65 9.74
N ASP A 34 -4.57 10.75 9.74
CA ASP A 34 -3.77 11.70 8.96
C ASP A 34 -2.82 11.02 7.96
N ARG A 35 -2.68 9.68 7.99
CA ARG A 35 -1.76 8.93 7.13
C ARG A 35 -2.48 7.91 6.25
N PRO A 36 -2.06 7.73 4.99
CA PRO A 36 -2.58 6.68 4.12
C PRO A 36 -2.42 5.28 4.71
N THR A 37 -3.38 4.39 4.44
CA THR A 37 -3.34 2.99 4.94
C THR A 37 -2.04 2.26 4.55
N ILE A 38 -1.51 2.50 3.34
CA ILE A 38 -0.28 1.86 2.85
C ILE A 38 0.95 2.20 3.70
N HIS A 39 0.97 3.38 4.32
CA HIS A 39 2.06 3.83 5.18
C HIS A 39 2.26 2.89 6.37
N PHE A 40 1.16 2.46 7.00
CA PHE A 40 1.21 1.54 8.14
C PHE A 40 1.77 0.17 7.75
N VAL A 41 1.42 -0.32 6.56
CA VAL A 41 1.93 -1.60 6.04
C VAL A 41 3.43 -1.53 5.76
N ILE A 42 3.89 -0.41 5.20
CA ILE A 42 5.32 -0.18 4.94
C ILE A 42 6.09 -0.06 6.27
N GLU A 43 5.58 0.71 7.23
CA GLU A 43 6.20 0.83 8.57
C GLU A 43 6.32 -0.53 9.26
N GLU A 44 5.30 -1.38 9.18
CA GLU A 44 5.33 -2.73 9.74
C GLU A 44 6.41 -3.60 9.07
N ALA A 45 6.52 -3.55 7.74
CA ALA A 45 7.56 -4.25 7.00
C ALA A 45 8.97 -3.78 7.41
N LEU A 46 9.18 -2.47 7.50
CA LEU A 46 10.45 -1.88 7.93
C LEU A 46 10.80 -2.30 9.37
N ARG A 47 9.84 -2.24 10.30
CA ARG A 47 10.01 -2.70 11.69
C ARG A 47 10.31 -4.19 11.80
N SER A 48 9.89 -4.98 10.81
CA SER A 48 10.19 -6.41 10.70
C SER A 48 11.59 -6.69 10.12
N GLY A 49 12.36 -5.66 9.78
CA GLY A 49 13.71 -5.77 9.24
C GLY A 49 13.79 -6.05 7.74
N ILE A 50 12.69 -5.77 7.01
CA ILE A 50 12.61 -5.83 5.55
C ILE A 50 13.21 -4.55 4.97
N GLU A 51 14.06 -4.69 3.96
CA GLU A 51 14.83 -3.59 3.37
C GLU A 51 14.38 -3.28 1.93
N ASP A 52 13.82 -4.27 1.24
CA ASP A 52 13.42 -4.19 -0.17
C ASP A 52 11.92 -4.49 -0.27
N ILE A 53 11.13 -3.48 -0.62
CA ILE A 53 9.66 -3.56 -0.67
C ILE A 53 9.21 -3.30 -2.10
N LEU A 54 8.60 -4.31 -2.72
CA LEU A 54 7.97 -4.19 -4.02
C LEU A 54 6.46 -3.96 -3.86
N VAL A 55 5.96 -2.81 -4.30
CA VAL A 55 4.52 -2.54 -4.36
C VAL A 55 4.01 -2.87 -5.76
N VAL A 56 3.04 -3.79 -5.85
CA VAL A 56 2.43 -4.18 -7.13
C VAL A 56 1.14 -3.39 -7.32
N THR A 57 1.20 -2.34 -8.15
CA THR A 57 0.08 -1.44 -8.45
C THR A 57 -0.73 -1.89 -9.67
N GLY A 58 -1.83 -1.19 -9.96
CA GLY A 58 -2.66 -1.39 -11.15
C GLY A 58 -2.79 -0.13 -12.00
N LYS A 59 -3.39 -0.25 -13.20
CA LYS A 59 -3.43 0.80 -14.25
C LYS A 59 -3.92 2.19 -13.81
N SER A 60 -4.70 2.29 -12.73
CA SER A 60 -5.31 3.54 -12.24
C SER A 60 -4.84 3.95 -10.84
N LYS A 61 -3.66 3.51 -10.41
CA LYS A 61 -3.17 3.66 -9.03
C LYS A 61 -1.97 4.59 -8.88
N ARG A 62 -1.85 5.58 -9.76
CA ARG A 62 -0.75 6.58 -9.75
C ARG A 62 -0.60 7.31 -8.41
N SER A 63 -1.71 7.50 -7.68
CA SER A 63 -1.69 8.08 -6.33
C SER A 63 -0.83 7.32 -5.31
N ILE A 64 -0.55 6.04 -5.54
CA ILE A 64 0.37 5.26 -4.71
C ILE A 64 1.83 5.54 -5.07
N GLU A 65 2.11 5.83 -6.34
CA GLU A 65 3.46 6.11 -6.85
C GLU A 65 3.88 7.57 -6.60
N ASP A 66 2.92 8.50 -6.66
CA ASP A 66 3.15 9.92 -6.42
C ASP A 66 3.29 10.28 -4.91
N TYR A 67 2.92 9.35 -4.02
CA TYR A 67 3.02 9.51 -2.56
C TYR A 67 4.34 8.92 -2.03
#